data_AF-A0A8T4RGD1-F1
#
_entry.id   AF-A0A8T4RGD1-F1
#
_cell.length_a   1.000
_cell.length_b   1.000
_cell.length_c   1.000
_cell.angle_alpha   90.00
_cell.angle_beta   90.00
_cell.angle_gamma   90.00
#
_symmetry.space_group_name_H-M   'P 1'
#
loop_
_entity.id
_entity.type
_entity.pdbx_description
1 polymer ?
#
loop_
_entity_poly.entity_id
_entity_poly.type
_entity_poly.pdbx_seq_one_letter_code
_entity_poly.pdbx_strand_id
1 'polypeptide(L)'
;MIIKEIKLSSYPYVSRRGLSEYLAKHYFLKKGYTVFRGHMVLGKAYSLYYPLYPNVQNKYNLLERILLQKLQLLLYLLRDDLKKQQGGLPDFFCYKKEDMFFAEIKLEHEQLKKNQLQCIRLLERYGFEVLVFRLKKRIYREVIHYDLDTNVKSVLLKQEKMKLHWK
;
A
#
# COMPACT_ATOMS: atom_id res chain seq x y z
N MET A 1 2.84 0.31 -11.37
CA MET A 1 1.92 -0.14 -10.31
C MET A 1 2.16 -1.59 -9.96
N ILE A 2 2.73 -1.85 -8.79
CA ILE A 2 2.93 -3.21 -8.27
C ILE A 2 1.73 -3.56 -7.38
N ILE A 3 1.11 -4.71 -7.63
CA ILE A 3 0.01 -5.23 -6.81
C ILE A 3 0.61 -6.19 -5.80
N LYS A 4 0.34 -5.95 -4.51
CA LYS A 4 0.72 -6.87 -3.42
C LYS A 4 -0.53 -7.45 -2.77
N GLU A 5 -0.46 -8.70 -2.33
CA GLU A 5 -1.60 -9.39 -1.74
C GLU A 5 -1.39 -9.60 -0.24
N ILE A 6 -2.42 -9.34 0.58
CA ILE A 6 -2.38 -9.56 2.03
C ILE A 6 -3.47 -10.57 2.42
N LYS A 7 -3.11 -11.54 3.26
CA LYS A 7 -4.05 -12.57 3.73
C LYS A 7 -4.95 -11.96 4.77
N LEU A 8 -6.25 -12.05 4.55
CA LEU A 8 -7.19 -11.94 5.65
C LEU A 8 -7.09 -13.24 6.47
N SER A 9 -6.74 -13.14 7.75
CA SER A 9 -7.15 -14.17 8.71
C SER A 9 -8.67 -14.25 8.72
N SER A 10 -9.23 -15.40 9.12
CA SER A 10 -10.65 -15.79 9.03
C SER A 10 -11.64 -14.87 9.78
N TYR A 11 -11.67 -13.58 9.45
CA TYR A 11 -12.60 -12.60 9.97
C TYR A 11 -13.77 -12.46 9.00
N PRO A 12 -15.01 -12.69 9.46
CA PRO A 12 -16.18 -12.48 8.64
C PRO A 12 -16.26 -11.00 8.26
N TYR A 13 -16.40 -10.78 6.96
CA TYR A 13 -16.27 -9.54 6.22
C TYR A 13 -17.42 -8.52 6.47
N VAL A 14 -18.13 -8.66 7.59
CA VAL A 14 -19.40 -7.99 7.79
C VAL A 14 -19.15 -6.54 8.24
N SER A 15 -19.27 -5.63 7.27
CA SER A 15 -19.70 -4.23 7.37
C SER A 15 -18.92 -3.24 8.27
N ARG A 16 -17.69 -3.53 8.71
CA ARG A 16 -16.87 -2.51 9.38
C ARG A 16 -16.05 -1.67 8.38
N ARG A 17 -16.52 -0.44 8.14
CA ARG A 17 -15.74 0.60 7.44
C ARG A 17 -14.36 0.73 8.10
N GLY A 18 -13.30 0.62 7.30
CA GLY A 18 -11.91 0.74 7.79
C GLY A 18 -11.27 -0.54 8.34
N LEU A 19 -11.93 -1.70 8.29
CA LEU A 19 -11.30 -2.98 8.68
C LEU A 19 -10.10 -3.32 7.78
N SER A 20 -10.22 -3.07 6.47
CA SER A 20 -9.15 -3.27 5.50
C SER A 20 -7.92 -2.42 5.82
N GLU A 21 -8.15 -1.13 6.08
CA GLU A 21 -7.14 -0.18 6.51
C GLU A 21 -6.47 -0.62 7.82
N TYR A 22 -7.25 -1.09 8.80
CA TYR A 22 -6.74 -1.57 10.08
C TYR A 22 -5.79 -2.76 9.91
N LEU A 23 -6.21 -3.78 9.14
CA LEU A 23 -5.40 -4.97 8.91
C LEU A 23 -4.11 -4.66 8.15
N ALA A 24 -4.20 -3.84 7.11
CA ALA A 24 -3.04 -3.39 6.34
C ALA A 24 -2.06 -2.62 7.23
N LYS A 25 -2.56 -1.68 8.05
CA LYS A 25 -1.75 -0.93 9.02
C LYS A 25 -1.01 -1.88 9.97
N HIS A 26 -1.71 -2.84 10.57
CA HIS A 26 -1.08 -3.81 11.47
C HIS A 26 -0.01 -4.66 10.78
N TYR A 27 -0.25 -5.07 9.53
CA TYR A 27 0.72 -5.78 8.72
C TYR A 27 2.00 -4.95 8.50
N PHE A 28 1.87 -3.68 8.09
CA PHE A 28 3.01 -2.79 7.88
C PHE A 28 3.79 -2.53 9.17
N LEU A 29 3.09 -2.27 10.28
CA LEU A 29 3.71 -2.09 11.59
C LEU A 29 4.50 -3.33 12.01
N LYS A 30 3.94 -4.54 11.83
CA LYS A 30 4.63 -5.81 12.13
C LYS A 30 5.87 -6.02 11.26
N LYS A 31 5.88 -5.49 10.03
CA LYS A 31 7.05 -5.49 9.13
C LYS A 31 8.07 -4.39 9.45
N GLY A 32 7.81 -3.56 10.47
CA GLY A 32 8.70 -2.51 10.96
C GLY A 32 8.59 -1.19 10.20
N TYR A 33 7.50 -0.95 9.49
CA TYR A 33 7.24 0.35 8.85
C TYR A 33 6.63 1.33 9.85
N THR A 34 7.04 2.59 9.75
CA THR A 34 6.28 3.73 10.27
C THR A 34 5.13 4.02 9.29
N VAL A 35 3.91 4.05 9.79
CA VAL A 35 2.70 4.22 8.96
C VAL A 35 2.01 5.54 9.28
N PHE A 36 1.88 6.38 8.26
CA PHE A 36 1.09 7.60 8.29
C PHE A 36 -0.21 7.38 7.52
N ARG A 37 -1.33 7.95 7.97
CA ARG A 37 -2.54 7.99 7.14
C ARG A 37 -2.24 8.87 5.93
N GLY A 38 -2.71 8.50 4.74
CA GLY A 38 -2.47 9.28 3.53
C GLY A 38 -2.87 10.74 3.72
N HIS A 39 -4.08 10.99 4.21
CA HIS A 39 -4.57 12.36 4.45
C HIS A 39 -3.72 13.17 5.45
N MET A 40 -2.87 12.53 6.27
CA MET A 40 -1.90 13.28 7.06
C MET A 40 -0.88 13.99 6.17
N VAL A 41 -0.55 13.48 4.98
CA VAL A 41 0.29 14.20 4.03
C VAL A 41 -0.35 15.54 3.66
N LEU A 42 -1.68 15.57 3.46
CA LEU A 42 -2.47 16.79 3.18
C LEU A 42 -2.64 17.73 4.37
N GLY A 43 -2.11 17.35 5.54
CA GLY A 43 -2.35 18.00 6.82
C GLY A 43 -2.45 19.52 6.80
N LYS A 44 -3.24 20.05 7.73
CA LYS A 44 -3.21 21.47 8.07
C LYS A 44 -1.91 21.80 8.82
N ALA A 45 -0.78 21.83 8.11
CA ALA A 45 0.19 22.86 8.46
C ALA A 45 -0.58 24.18 8.49
N TYR A 46 -0.32 25.03 9.49
CA TYR A 46 -1.02 26.30 9.69
C TYR A 46 -2.40 26.24 10.41
N SER A 47 -2.80 25.11 11.02
CA SER A 47 -3.88 25.20 12.02
C SER A 47 -3.41 26.05 13.21
N LEU A 48 -4.21 27.02 13.66
CA LEU A 48 -3.90 27.86 14.84
C LEU A 48 -3.58 27.02 16.09
N TYR A 49 -4.12 25.80 16.16
CA TYR A 49 -3.91 24.88 17.28
C TYR A 49 -2.68 23.97 17.14
N TYR A 50 -1.94 24.08 16.05
CA TYR A 50 -0.81 23.19 15.75
C TYR A 50 0.29 23.19 16.84
N PRO A 51 0.65 24.33 17.46
CA PRO A 51 1.59 24.34 18.59
C PRO A 51 1.09 23.60 19.83
N LEU A 52 -0.23 23.41 19.98
CA LEU A 52 -0.83 22.74 21.15
C LEU A 52 -0.74 21.21 21.07
N TYR A 53 -0.32 20.65 19.92
CA TYR A 53 -0.26 19.21 19.69
C TYR A 53 1.15 18.75 19.28
N PRO A 54 2.11 18.69 20.23
CA PRO A 54 3.51 18.41 19.93
C PRO A 54 3.72 17.05 19.23
N ASN A 55 2.92 16.04 19.58
CA ASN A 55 2.98 14.73 18.94
C ASN A 55 2.56 14.76 17.46
N VAL A 56 1.64 15.65 17.10
CA VAL A 56 1.22 15.86 15.72
C VAL A 56 2.34 16.58 14.97
N GLN A 57 2.89 17.64 15.55
CA GLN A 57 4.02 18.37 14.99
C GLN A 57 5.24 17.47 14.74
N ASN A 58 5.61 16.63 15.70
CA ASN A 58 6.71 15.69 15.56
C ASN A 58 6.52 14.73 14.39
N LYS A 59 5.28 14.28 14.12
CA LYS A 59 4.99 13.42 12.96
C LYS A 59 5.16 14.14 11.63
N TYR A 60 4.75 15.40 11.54
CA TYR A 60 4.94 16.20 10.33
C TYR A 60 6.39 16.57 10.10
N ASN A 61 7.13 16.96 11.14
CA ASN A 61 8.56 17.23 11.06
C ASN A 61 9.33 15.98 10.61
N LEU A 62 8.92 14.80 11.09
CA LEU A 62 9.47 13.52 10.63
C LEU A 62 9.15 13.28 9.15
N LEU A 63 7.89 13.48 8.72
CA LEU A 63 7.50 13.35 7.31
C LEU A 63 8.29 14.29 6.40
N GLU A 64 8.36 15.58 6.75
CA GLU A 64 9.11 16.58 5.99
C GLU A 64 10.60 16.24 5.90
N ARG A 65 11.21 15.78 7.01
CA ARG A 65 12.59 15.31 7.01
C ARG A 65 12.79 14.13 6.05
N ILE A 66 11.88 13.16 6.04
CA ILE A 66 11.94 12.01 5.12
C ILE A 66 11.89 12.49 3.67
N LEU A 67 10.95 13.38 3.34
CA LEU A 67 10.78 13.89 1.97
C LEU A 67 11.99 14.71 1.50
N LEU A 68 12.53 15.57 2.36
CA LEU A 68 13.72 16.36 2.06
C LEU A 68 14.95 15.47 1.86
N GLN A 69 15.17 14.49 2.74
CA GLN A 69 16.34 13.63 2.67
C GLN A 69 16.32 12.69 1.47
N LYS A 70 15.15 12.18 1.08
CA LYS A 70 15.04 11.15 0.04
C LYS A 70 14.71 11.69 -1.34
N LEU A 71 13.92 12.78 -1.43
CA LEU A 71 13.42 13.32 -2.70
C LEU A 71 13.79 14.79 -2.90
N GLN A 72 14.47 15.42 -1.95
CA GLN A 72 14.70 16.88 -1.94
C GLN A 72 13.39 17.67 -2.11
N LEU A 73 12.28 17.10 -1.62
CA LEU A 73 10.94 17.62 -1.83
C LEU A 73 10.43 18.31 -0.56
N LEU A 74 10.08 19.58 -0.69
CA LEU A 74 9.41 20.33 0.36
C LEU A 74 7.96 19.85 0.50
N LEU A 75 7.56 19.53 1.73
CA LEU A 75 6.24 18.93 2.01
C LEU A 75 5.07 19.83 1.56
N TYR A 76 5.24 21.16 1.60
CA TYR A 76 4.19 22.09 1.17
C TYR A 76 3.94 22.04 -0.34
N LEU A 77 4.97 21.83 -1.18
CA LEU A 77 4.81 21.73 -2.63
C LEU A 77 3.96 20.51 -3.00
N LEU A 78 4.27 19.36 -2.39
CA LEU A 78 3.49 18.14 -2.55
C LEU A 78 2.02 18.36 -2.14
N ARG A 79 1.78 19.06 -1.03
CA ARG A 79 0.42 19.35 -0.56
C ARG A 79 -0.38 20.19 -1.53
N ASP A 80 0.21 21.24 -2.08
CA ASP A 80 -0.50 22.15 -2.97
C ASP A 80 -0.94 21.45 -4.26
N ASP A 81 -0.09 20.57 -4.81
CA ASP A 81 -0.48 19.80 -5.99
C ASP A 81 -1.46 18.67 -5.67
N LEU A 82 -1.35 18.02 -4.52
CA LEU A 82 -2.35 17.02 -4.10
C LEU A 82 -3.71 17.65 -3.77
N LYS A 83 -3.76 18.87 -3.22
CA LYS A 83 -5.03 19.59 -2.99
C LYS A 83 -5.78 19.88 -4.29
N LYS A 84 -5.05 20.19 -5.37
CA LYS A 84 -5.64 20.43 -6.70
C LYS A 84 -6.30 19.18 -7.30
N GLN A 85 -5.86 17.97 -6.90
CA GLN A 85 -6.40 16.70 -7.42
C GLN A 85 -7.78 16.30 -6.87
N GLN A 86 -8.40 17.12 -6.00
CA GLN A 86 -9.74 16.89 -5.44
C GLN A 86 -9.94 15.46 -4.86
N GLY A 87 -8.95 14.99 -4.09
CA GLY A 87 -9.00 13.74 -3.34
C GLY A 87 -8.32 12.56 -4.04
N GLY A 88 -8.69 11.34 -3.64
CA GLY A 88 -8.10 10.11 -4.20
C GLY A 88 -6.71 9.75 -3.68
N LEU A 89 -6.28 10.37 -2.57
CA LEU A 89 -4.99 10.05 -1.97
C LEU A 89 -4.94 8.61 -1.44
N PRO A 90 -3.82 7.88 -1.60
CA PRO A 90 -3.67 6.54 -1.05
C PRO A 90 -3.90 6.48 0.45
N ASP A 91 -4.43 5.38 0.97
CA ASP A 91 -4.82 5.24 2.37
C ASP A 91 -3.67 5.45 3.37
N PHE A 92 -2.45 5.07 2.99
CA PHE A 92 -1.26 5.20 3.83
C PHE A 92 -0.03 5.69 3.09
N PHE A 93 0.87 6.32 3.83
CA PHE A 93 2.28 6.49 3.49
C PHE A 93 3.11 5.66 4.47
N CYS A 94 3.92 4.73 3.95
CA CYS A 94 4.73 3.81 4.72
C CYS A 94 6.21 4.14 4.54
N TYR A 95 6.97 4.14 5.63
CA TYR A 95 8.40 4.44 5.62
C TYR A 95 9.19 3.49 6.52
N LYS A 96 10.33 2.98 6.03
CA LYS A 96 11.29 2.19 6.78
C LYS A 96 12.70 2.36 6.20
N LYS A 97 13.54 3.15 6.88
CA LYS A 97 14.93 3.43 6.50
C LYS A 97 15.05 3.97 5.06
N GLU A 98 15.33 3.10 4.10
CA GLU A 98 15.50 3.47 2.69
C GLU A 98 14.25 3.24 1.85
N ASP A 99 13.30 2.45 2.37
CA ASP A 99 12.07 2.15 1.69
C ASP A 99 10.97 3.14 2.08
N MET A 100 10.30 3.69 1.06
CA MET A 100 9.08 4.46 1.24
C MET A 100 8.12 4.21 0.09
N PHE A 101 6.84 4.09 0.40
CA PHE A 101 5.80 3.94 -0.60
C PHE A 101 4.46 4.45 -0.07
N PHE A 102 3.61 4.86 -1.01
CA PHE A 102 2.19 5.01 -0.74
C PHE A 102 1.47 3.67 -0.90
N ALA A 103 0.54 3.37 0.00
CA ALA A 103 -0.26 2.16 -0.04
C ALA A 103 -1.74 2.53 -0.21
N GLU A 104 -2.34 2.06 -1.29
CA GLU A 104 -3.79 2.08 -1.52
C GLU A 104 -4.34 0.69 -1.22
N ILE A 105 -5.31 0.59 -0.31
CA ILE A 105 -5.86 -0.67 0.16
C ILE A 105 -7.19 -0.90 -0.52
N LYS A 106 -7.28 -1.98 -1.29
CA LYS A 106 -8.50 -2.42 -1.94
C LYS A 106 -8.95 -3.78 -1.44
N LEU A 107 -10.25 -3.91 -1.31
CA LEU A 107 -10.92 -5.18 -1.23
C LEU A 107 -10.88 -5.89 -2.60
N GLU A 108 -11.06 -7.21 -2.60
CA GLU A 108 -10.99 -8.04 -3.82
C GLU A 108 -11.92 -7.57 -4.96
N HIS A 109 -13.10 -7.06 -4.61
CA HIS A 109 -14.10 -6.56 -5.56
C HIS A 109 -14.01 -5.06 -5.82
N GLU A 110 -13.16 -4.33 -5.09
CA GLU A 110 -13.02 -2.89 -5.26
C GLU A 110 -12.04 -2.55 -6.38
N GLN A 111 -12.42 -1.57 -7.20
CA GLN A 111 -11.57 -1.01 -8.24
C GLN A 111 -10.98 0.34 -7.80
N LEU A 112 -9.89 0.74 -8.45
CA LEU A 112 -9.34 2.08 -8.31
C LEU A 112 -10.27 3.07 -8.99
N LYS A 113 -10.61 4.15 -8.27
CA LYS A 113 -11.39 5.25 -8.84
C LYS A 113 -10.51 6.13 -9.73
N LYS A 114 -11.12 6.85 -10.67
CA LYS A 114 -10.41 7.74 -11.61
C LYS A 114 -9.53 8.79 -10.91
N ASN A 115 -10.04 9.40 -9.85
CA ASN A 115 -9.27 10.37 -9.03
C ASN A 115 -8.11 9.71 -8.28
N GLN A 116 -8.24 8.46 -7.84
CA GLN A 116 -7.14 7.70 -7.24
C GLN A 116 -6.04 7.43 -8.27
N LEU A 117 -6.40 7.02 -9.48
CA LEU A 117 -5.42 6.84 -10.56
C LEU A 117 -4.69 8.14 -10.92
N GLN A 118 -5.39 9.27 -10.94
CA GLN A 118 -4.77 10.59 -11.15
C GLN A 118 -3.79 10.95 -10.03
N CYS A 119 -4.19 10.74 -8.77
CA CYS A 119 -3.32 10.96 -7.62
C CYS A 119 -2.10 10.04 -7.63
N ILE A 120 -2.26 8.76 -7.98
CA ILE A 120 -1.16 7.80 -8.10
C ILE A 120 -0.14 8.31 -9.13
N ARG A 121 -0.59 8.72 -10.32
CA ARG A 121 0.30 9.26 -11.35
C ARG A 121 1.03 10.52 -10.90
N LEU A 122 0.37 11.38 -10.12
CA LEU A 122 1.02 12.56 -9.56
C LEU A 122 2.12 12.16 -8.57
N LEU A 123 1.84 11.22 -7.66
CA LEU A 123 2.83 10.72 -6.70
C LEU A 123 4.02 10.03 -7.39
N GLU A 124 3.77 9.23 -8.43
CA GLU A 124 4.82 8.60 -9.23
C GLU A 124 5.73 9.65 -9.91
N ARG A 125 5.19 10.80 -10.34
CA ARG A 125 6.00 11.91 -10.90
C ARG A 125 6.92 12.57 -9.87
N TYR A 126 6.57 12.53 -8.59
CA TYR A 126 7.45 12.97 -7.51
C TYR A 126 8.48 11.90 -7.11
N GLY A 127 8.49 10.74 -7.78
CA GLY A 127 9.42 9.64 -7.49
C GLY A 127 8.95 8.73 -6.38
N PHE A 128 7.68 8.80 -5.96
CA PHE A 128 7.15 7.84 -4.99
C PHE A 128 6.77 6.51 -5.67
N GLU A 129 7.12 5.41 -5.02
CA GLU A 129 6.49 4.13 -5.31
C GLU A 129 5.06 4.13 -4.75
N VAL A 130 4.09 3.68 -5.55
CA VAL A 130 2.71 3.50 -5.11
C VAL A 130 2.29 2.05 -5.31
N LEU A 131 1.89 1.42 -4.22
CA LEU A 131 1.53 0.02 -4.12
C LEU A 131 0.03 -0.13 -3.87
N VAL A 132 -0.61 -1.00 -4.63
CA VAL A 132 -2.02 -1.35 -4.42
C VAL A 132 -2.07 -2.70 -3.72
N PHE A 133 -2.57 -2.69 -2.49
CA PHE A 133 -2.72 -3.90 -1.70
C PHE A 133 -4.14 -4.44 -1.82
N ARG A 134 -4.27 -5.67 -2.34
CA ARG A 134 -5.55 -6.37 -2.39
C ARG A 134 -5.70 -7.31 -1.21
N LEU A 135 -6.73 -7.08 -0.41
CA LEU A 135 -7.11 -7.96 0.69
C LEU A 135 -8.10 -9.01 0.19
N LYS A 136 -7.68 -10.28 0.25
CA LYS A 136 -8.48 -11.43 -0.21
C LYS A 136 -8.95 -12.28 0.96
N LYS A 137 -10.20 -12.75 0.91
CA LYS A 137 -10.78 -13.66 1.91
C LYS A 137 -10.13 -15.05 1.88
N ARG A 138 -9.69 -15.46 0.70
CA ARG A 138 -8.84 -16.64 0.47
C ARG A 138 -7.59 -16.14 -0.26
N ILE A 139 -6.41 -16.22 0.38
CA ILE A 139 -5.18 -16.25 -0.42
C ILE A 139 -5.20 -17.58 -1.15
N TYR A 140 -5.47 -17.56 -2.45
CA TYR A 140 -4.91 -18.57 -3.32
C TYR A 140 -3.40 -18.49 -3.10
N ARG A 141 -2.81 -19.55 -2.51
CA ARG A 141 -1.39 -19.64 -2.13
C ARG A 141 -0.54 -18.80 -3.07
N GLU A 142 0.32 -17.95 -2.47
CA GLU A 142 1.45 -17.28 -3.13
C GLU A 142 1.79 -17.95 -4.46
N VAL A 143 1.32 -17.37 -5.58
CA VAL A 143 1.97 -17.61 -6.86
C VAL A 143 3.21 -16.75 -6.81
N ILE A 144 4.22 -17.25 -6.11
CA ILE A 144 5.60 -16.86 -6.40
C ILE A 144 5.74 -17.16 -7.89
N HIS A 145 6.02 -16.13 -8.69
CA HIS A 145 6.47 -16.32 -10.06
C HIS A 145 7.73 -17.19 -10.01
N TYR A 146 7.55 -18.50 -10.12
CA TYR A 146 8.60 -19.46 -10.42
C TYR A 146 8.58 -19.65 -11.94
N ASP A 147 9.77 -19.58 -12.53
CA ASP A 147 10.05 -19.79 -13.95
C ASP A 147 9.18 -20.89 -14.57
N LEU A 148 8.59 -20.57 -15.72
CA LEU A 148 7.64 -21.40 -16.47
C LEU A 148 8.19 -22.78 -16.87
N ASP A 149 9.51 -22.99 -16.84
CA ASP A 149 10.15 -24.21 -17.35
C ASP A 149 10.11 -25.42 -16.39
N THR A 150 10.01 -25.21 -15.07
CA THR A 150 10.01 -26.34 -14.12
C THR A 150 8.63 -26.98 -13.95
N ASN A 151 7.55 -26.25 -14.26
CA ASN A 151 6.18 -26.72 -14.05
C ASN A 151 5.69 -27.68 -15.15
N VAL A 152 6.19 -27.54 -16.39
CA VAL A 152 5.82 -28.47 -17.47
C VAL A 152 6.37 -29.87 -17.18
N LYS A 153 7.63 -29.99 -16.73
CA LYS A 153 8.22 -31.28 -16.36
C LYS A 153 7.51 -31.94 -15.17
N SER A 154 7.15 -31.17 -14.14
CA SER A 154 6.49 -31.72 -12.95
C SER A 154 5.05 -32.19 -13.24
N VAL A 155 4.33 -31.46 -14.11
CA VAL A 155 2.99 -31.84 -14.57
C VAL A 155 3.06 -33.09 -15.47
N LEU A 156 4.01 -33.16 -16.39
CA LEU A 156 4.22 -34.34 -17.25
C LEU A 156 4.58 -35.59 -16.43
N LEU A 157 5.52 -35.48 -15.49
CA LEU A 157 5.88 -36.58 -14.57
C LEU A 157 4.69 -37.08 -13.74
N LYS A 158 3.81 -36.17 -13.33
CA LYS A 158 2.62 -36.52 -12.55
C LYS A 158 1.58 -37.25 -13.42
N GLN A 159 1.42 -36.83 -14.68
CA GLN A 159 0.55 -37.51 -15.63
C GLN A 159 1.07 -38.91 -16.02
N GLU A 160 2.38 -39.08 -16.18
CA GLU A 160 2.98 -40.41 -16.43
C GLU A 160 2.82 -41.36 -15.24
N LYS A 161 3.05 -40.89 -14.01
CA LYS A 161 2.81 -41.69 -12.80
C LYS A 161 1.35 -42.11 -12.68
N MET A 162 0.41 -41.23 -13.04
CA MET A 162 -1.00 -41.58 -13.07
C MET A 162 -1.31 -42.62 -14.15
N LYS A 163 -0.71 -42.57 -15.34
CA LYS A 163 -0.92 -43.60 -16.38
C LYS A 163 -0.38 -44.98 -15.98
N LEU A 164 0.67 -45.03 -15.17
CA LEU A 164 1.24 -46.28 -14.65
C LEU A 164 0.41 -46.93 -13.51
N HIS A 165 -0.48 -46.18 -12.86
CA HIS A 165 -1.35 -46.71 -11.80
C HIS A 165 -2.69 -47.25 -12.30
N TRP A 166 -2.98 -47.09 -13.59
CA TRP A 166 -4.24 -47.50 -14.23
C TRP A 166 -4.03 -48.57 -15.32
N LYS A 167 -2.87 -49.24 -15.31
CA LYS A 167 -2.57 -50.47 -16.06
C LYS A 167 -2.26 -51.58 -15.08
#